data_AF-A0A453G1X9-F1
#
_entry.id   AF-A0A453G1X9-F1
#
_cell.length_a   1.000
_cell.length_b   1.000
_cell.length_c   1.000
_cell.angle_alpha   90.00
_cell.angle_beta   90.00
_cell.angle_gamma   90.00
#
_symmetry.space_group_name_H-M   'P 1'
#
loop_
_entity.id
_entity.type
_entity.pdbx_description
1 polymer ?
#
loop_
_entity_poly.entity_id
_entity_poly.type
_entity_poly.pdbx_seq_one_letter_code
_entity_poly.pdbx_strand_id
1 'polypeptide(L)'
;TTHKNLRGPRGGIIFFRKGKNMRKRGGSFSQGDENDYDFEDKINFAVFPSLQGGPHNNHIAALAITLKQVATPEYKAYIQQVKKNAQALASALLRRKCRLVTGGTDNHLVLWDLRTFGLTGEEL
;
A
#
# COMPACT_ATOMS: atom_id res chain seq x y z
N THR A 1 1.15 3.90 -2.58
CA THR A 1 1.60 4.64 -3.77
C THR A 1 2.87 4.04 -4.32
N THR A 2 3.21 4.34 -5.57
CA THR A 2 4.32 3.71 -6.29
C THR A 2 5.72 4.16 -5.86
N HIS A 3 5.84 5.23 -5.07
CA HIS A 3 7.12 5.83 -4.67
C HIS A 3 7.60 5.52 -3.25
N LYS A 4 6.79 4.83 -2.44
CA LYS A 4 7.15 4.52 -1.04
C LYS A 4 8.02 3.26 -0.99
N ASN A 5 7.62 2.22 -0.26
CA ASN A 5 8.36 0.96 -0.23
C ASN A 5 8.56 0.37 -1.64
N LEU A 6 7.65 0.62 -2.58
CA LEU A 6 7.76 0.19 -3.98
C LEU A 6 8.95 0.84 -4.73
N ARG A 7 9.50 1.96 -4.22
CA ARG A 7 10.70 2.64 -4.73
C ARG A 7 10.64 3.12 -6.19
N GLY A 8 9.45 3.35 -6.72
CA GLY A 8 9.22 3.84 -8.08
C GLY A 8 8.93 5.34 -8.19
N PRO A 9 8.42 5.80 -9.33
CA PRO A 9 8.04 7.20 -9.55
C PRO A 9 6.83 7.57 -8.68
N ARG A 10 6.57 8.88 -8.52
CA ARG A 10 5.36 9.36 -7.82
C ARG A 10 4.12 9.05 -8.66
N GLY A 11 3.23 8.20 -8.14
CA GLY A 11 1.99 7.82 -8.82
C GLY A 11 1.11 6.88 -7.98
N GLY A 12 0.02 6.43 -8.60
CA GLY A 12 -0.98 5.54 -8.03
C GLY A 12 -1.31 4.38 -8.96
N ILE A 13 -1.80 3.27 -8.38
CA ILE A 13 -2.36 2.12 -9.09
C ILE A 13 -3.69 1.81 -8.39
N ILE A 14 -4.74 1.59 -9.18
CA ILE A 14 -6.04 1.12 -8.67
C ILE A 14 -6.18 -0.34 -9.13
N PHE A 15 -6.16 -1.26 -8.17
CA PHE A 15 -6.49 -2.66 -8.43
C PHE A 15 -7.98 -2.87 -8.19
N PHE A 16 -8.62 -3.61 -9.09
CA PHE A 16 -10.03 -3.98 -8.96
C PHE A 16 -10.24 -5.45 -9.32
N ARG A 17 -11.31 -6.03 -8.76
CA ARG A 17 -11.70 -7.40 -9.09
C ARG A 17 -12.43 -7.43 -10.43
N LYS A 18 -12.24 -8.51 -11.18
CA LYS A 18 -12.93 -8.84 -12.42
C LYS A 18 -13.48 -10.26 -12.37
N GLY A 19 -14.47 -10.58 -13.20
CA GLY A 19 -15.08 -11.91 -13.30
C GLY A 19 -16.16 -12.17 -12.25
N LYS A 20 -16.45 -13.45 -11.98
CA LYS A 20 -17.58 -13.85 -11.13
C LYS A 20 -17.44 -13.42 -9.67
N ASN A 21 -18.47 -12.75 -9.16
CA ASN A 21 -18.65 -12.39 -7.77
C ASN A 21 -19.30 -13.54 -6.99
N MET A 22 -18.45 -14.42 -6.46
CA MET A 22 -18.86 -15.59 -5.67
C MET A 22 -19.59 -15.25 -4.34
N ARG A 23 -19.64 -13.97 -3.93
CA ARG A 23 -20.28 -13.54 -2.67
C ARG A 23 -21.79 -13.29 -2.79
N LYS A 24 -22.33 -13.12 -4.00
CA LYS A 24 -23.77 -12.93 -4.24
C LYS A 24 -24.61 -14.23 -4.14
N ARG A 25 -24.04 -15.34 -3.65
CA ARG A 25 -24.68 -16.67 -3.57
C ARG A 25 -25.80 -16.83 -2.52
N GLY A 26 -26.25 -15.76 -1.86
CA GLY A 26 -27.23 -15.82 -0.76
C GLY A 26 -28.47 -14.91 -0.91
N GLY A 27 -28.64 -14.24 -2.06
CA GLY A 27 -29.82 -13.42 -2.35
C GLY A 27 -30.75 -14.12 -3.35
N SER A 28 -32.06 -13.90 -3.21
CA SER A 28 -33.12 -14.42 -4.09
C SER A 28 -32.71 -14.42 -5.57
N PHE A 29 -32.76 -15.60 -6.20
CA PHE A 29 -32.50 -15.79 -7.62
C PHE A 29 -33.63 -15.18 -8.45
N SER A 30 -33.49 -13.90 -8.83
CA SER A 30 -34.21 -13.35 -9.97
C SER A 30 -33.43 -13.68 -11.25
N GLN A 31 -34.11 -14.34 -12.18
CA GLN A 31 -33.60 -14.78 -13.47
C GLN A 31 -33.09 -13.57 -14.29
N GLY A 32 -31.77 -13.37 -14.32
CA GLY A 32 -31.13 -12.29 -15.08
C GLY A 32 -29.91 -11.63 -14.42
N ASP A 33 -29.60 -11.93 -13.16
CA ASP A 33 -28.51 -11.25 -12.45
C ASP A 33 -27.13 -11.82 -12.86
N GLU A 34 -26.47 -11.15 -13.81
CA GLU A 34 -25.05 -11.36 -14.09
C GLU A 34 -24.26 -11.09 -12.81
N ASN A 35 -23.81 -12.18 -12.18
CA ASN A 35 -23.10 -12.16 -10.91
C ASN A 35 -21.65 -11.69 -11.07
N ASP A 36 -21.33 -10.83 -12.04
CA ASP A 36 -19.97 -10.41 -12.34
C ASP A 36 -19.61 -9.12 -11.60
N TYR A 37 -18.31 -8.90 -11.38
CA TYR A 37 -17.80 -7.62 -10.90
C TYR A 37 -17.91 -6.57 -12.00
N ASP A 38 -18.51 -5.43 -11.70
CA ASP A 38 -18.73 -4.28 -12.60
C ASP A 38 -17.74 -3.13 -12.34
N PHE A 39 -16.62 -3.41 -11.66
CA PHE A 39 -15.68 -2.38 -11.22
C PHE A 39 -14.84 -1.79 -12.36
N GLU A 40 -14.56 -2.56 -13.40
CA GLU A 40 -13.64 -2.16 -14.47
C GLU A 40 -14.07 -0.87 -15.14
N ASP A 41 -15.27 -0.85 -15.72
CA ASP A 41 -15.77 0.31 -16.46
C ASP A 41 -15.97 1.51 -15.54
N LYS A 42 -16.50 1.28 -14.33
CA LYS A 42 -16.74 2.33 -13.34
C LYS A 42 -15.44 3.02 -12.90
N ILE A 43 -14.39 2.24 -12.63
CA ILE A 43 -13.10 2.78 -12.19
C ILE A 43 -12.37 3.45 -13.36
N ASN A 44 -12.34 2.83 -14.54
CA ASN A 44 -11.69 3.40 -15.72
C ASN A 44 -12.35 4.74 -16.09
N PHE A 45 -13.68 4.81 -16.12
CA PHE A 45 -14.43 6.04 -16.39
C PHE A 45 -14.18 7.14 -15.34
N ALA A 46 -14.14 6.77 -14.06
CA ALA A 46 -13.85 7.70 -12.98
C ALA A 46 -12.45 8.30 -13.11
N VAL A 47 -11.45 7.52 -13.56
CA VAL A 47 -10.10 8.05 -13.84
C VAL A 47 -10.14 8.96 -15.07
N PHE A 48 -10.64 8.47 -16.20
CA PHE A 48 -10.79 9.22 -17.45
C PHE A 48 -12.09 8.78 -18.15
N PRO A 49 -12.97 9.69 -18.56
CA PRO A 49 -12.77 11.15 -18.65
C PRO A 49 -13.23 11.94 -17.41
N SER A 50 -13.68 11.28 -16.34
CA SER A 50 -14.38 12.00 -15.26
C SER A 50 -13.50 12.93 -14.42
N LEU A 51 -12.28 12.52 -14.03
CA LEU A 51 -11.43 13.28 -13.11
C LEU A 51 -10.12 13.77 -13.73
N GLN A 52 -9.50 12.98 -14.59
CA GLN A 52 -8.21 13.30 -15.20
C GLN A 52 -8.34 13.51 -16.72
N GLY A 53 -7.38 14.23 -17.29
CA GLY A 53 -7.20 14.40 -18.74
C GLY A 53 -6.17 13.42 -19.31
N GLY A 54 -5.19 13.93 -20.06
CA GLY A 54 -4.17 13.11 -20.70
C GLY A 54 -3.26 12.37 -19.71
N PRO A 55 -2.89 11.10 -19.99
CA PRO A 55 -2.04 10.32 -19.10
C PRO A 55 -0.58 10.78 -19.11
N HIS A 56 0.10 10.68 -17.97
CA HIS A 56 1.55 10.94 -17.86
C HIS A 56 2.37 9.71 -18.27
N ASN A 57 2.53 9.48 -19.58
CA ASN A 57 3.18 8.28 -20.13
C ASN A 57 4.63 8.06 -19.65
N ASN A 58 5.38 9.12 -19.38
CA ASN A 58 6.71 9.04 -18.77
C ASN A 58 6.67 8.37 -17.37
N HIS A 59 5.65 8.66 -16.57
CA HIS A 59 5.47 8.05 -15.25
C HIS A 59 5.02 6.59 -15.35
N ILE A 60 4.16 6.29 -16.33
CA ILE A 60 3.71 4.92 -16.60
C ILE A 60 4.90 4.04 -17.04
N ALA A 61 5.77 4.55 -17.92
CA ALA A 61 6.96 3.84 -18.35
C ALA A 61 7.93 3.58 -17.19
N ALA A 62 8.21 4.59 -16.36
CA ALA A 62 9.03 4.43 -15.17
C ALA A 62 8.42 3.43 -14.17
N LEU A 63 7.10 3.43 -14.00
CA LEU A 63 6.40 2.47 -13.16
C LEU A 63 6.54 1.04 -13.67
N ALA A 64 6.45 0.82 -14.99
CA ALA A 64 6.65 -0.52 -15.58
C ALA A 64 8.05 -1.08 -15.24
N ILE A 65 9.09 -0.23 -15.30
CA ILE A 65 10.45 -0.61 -14.88
C ILE A 65 10.51 -0.92 -13.38
N THR A 66 9.88 -0.10 -12.53
CA THR A 66 9.80 -0.38 -11.09
C THR A 66 9.11 -1.71 -10.82
N LEU A 67 7.99 -2.01 -11.48
CA LEU A 67 7.26 -3.28 -11.27
C LEU A 67 8.10 -4.48 -11.68
N LYS A 68 8.91 -4.36 -12.74
CA LYS A 68 9.91 -5.38 -13.12
C LYS A 68 10.95 -5.59 -12.02
N GLN A 69 11.47 -4.51 -11.42
CA GLN A 69 12.45 -4.60 -10.31
C GLN A 69 11.83 -5.21 -9.05
N VAL A 70 10.57 -4.88 -8.74
CA VAL A 70 9.86 -5.39 -7.55
C VAL A 70 9.63 -6.89 -7.62
N ALA A 71 9.53 -7.46 -8.83
CA ALA A 71 9.32 -8.88 -9.05
C ALA A 71 10.59 -9.74 -8.85
N THR A 72 11.76 -9.13 -8.60
CA THR A 72 13.01 -9.89 -8.48
C THR A 72 13.23 -10.47 -7.08
N PRO A 73 13.99 -11.57 -6.94
CA PRO A 73 14.35 -12.13 -5.63
C PRO A 73 15.11 -11.14 -4.73
N GLU A 74 15.93 -10.28 -5.32
CA GLU A 74 16.73 -9.28 -4.60
C GLU A 74 15.81 -8.24 -3.95
N TYR A 75 14.73 -7.83 -4.62
CA TYR A 75 13.75 -6.94 -4.03
C TYR A 75 13.00 -7.60 -2.86
N LYS A 76 12.69 -8.90 -2.97
CA LYS A 76 12.12 -9.68 -1.86
C LYS A 76 13.08 -9.72 -0.66
N ALA A 77 14.37 -9.95 -0.89
CA ALA A 77 15.38 -9.91 0.16
C ALA A 77 15.47 -8.50 0.79
N TYR A 78 15.45 -7.45 -0.02
CA TYR A 78 15.42 -6.06 0.41
C TYR A 78 14.23 -5.77 1.33
N ILE A 79 13.00 -6.11 0.94
CA ILE A 79 11.82 -5.76 1.74
C ILE A 79 11.73 -6.58 3.04
N GLN A 80 12.26 -7.80 3.06
CA GLN A 80 12.45 -8.57 4.30
C GLN A 80 13.46 -7.87 5.22
N GLN A 81 14.55 -7.34 4.69
CA GLN A 81 15.54 -6.60 5.49
C GLN A 81 14.96 -5.30 6.05
N VAL A 82 14.12 -4.58 5.29
CA VAL A 82 13.41 -3.40 5.79
C VAL A 82 12.60 -3.72 7.05
N LYS A 83 11.86 -4.83 7.06
CA LYS A 83 11.12 -5.28 8.25
C LYS A 83 12.05 -5.61 9.41
N LYS A 84 13.14 -6.36 9.16
CA LYS A 84 14.13 -6.72 10.20
C LYS A 84 14.75 -5.47 10.83
N ASN A 85 15.09 -4.48 10.01
CA ASN A 85 15.66 -3.22 10.50
C ASN A 85 14.67 -2.45 11.37
N ALA A 86 13.40 -2.36 10.96
CA ALA A 86 12.35 -1.70 11.74
C ALA A 86 12.14 -2.39 13.10
N GLN A 87 12.14 -3.72 13.13
CA GLN A 87 12.05 -4.52 14.38
C GLN A 87 13.28 -4.35 15.27
N ALA A 88 14.48 -4.28 14.68
CA ALA A 88 15.72 -4.03 15.43
C ALA A 88 15.71 -2.63 16.07
N LEU A 89 15.27 -1.61 15.32
CA LEU A 89 15.09 -0.24 15.83
C LEU A 89 14.05 -0.21 16.96
N ALA A 90 12.89 -0.83 16.76
CA ALA A 90 11.86 -0.93 17.78
C ALA A 90 12.40 -1.54 19.08
N SER A 91 13.12 -2.67 18.96
CA SER A 91 13.72 -3.36 20.10
C SER A 91 14.75 -2.50 20.82
N ALA A 92 15.56 -1.73 20.07
CA ALA A 92 16.55 -0.82 20.65
C ALA A 92 15.89 0.33 21.44
N LEU A 93 14.81 0.92 20.91
CA LEU A 93 14.05 1.97 21.58
C LEU A 93 13.38 1.42 22.86
N LEU A 94 12.75 0.25 22.81
CA LEU A 94 12.13 -0.38 23.97
C LEU A 94 13.15 -0.69 25.08
N ARG A 95 14.35 -1.16 24.73
CA ARG A 95 15.45 -1.37 25.71
C ARG A 95 15.84 -0.08 26.42
N ARG A 96 15.74 1.06 25.73
CA ARG A 96 15.97 2.40 26.27
C ARG A 96 14.74 2.99 26.97
N LYS A 97 13.75 2.15 27.32
CA LYS A 97 12.51 2.55 28.00
C LYS A 97 11.68 3.58 27.23
N CYS A 98 11.89 3.69 25.92
CA CYS A 98 11.03 4.50 25.05
C CYS A 98 9.69 3.78 24.87
N ARG A 99 8.58 4.54 24.85
CA ARG A 99 7.26 4.00 24.58
C ARG A 99 6.98 3.99 23.08
N LEU A 100 6.72 2.82 22.51
CA LEU A 100 6.22 2.70 21.13
C LEU A 100 4.72 2.45 21.15
N VAL A 101 3.98 3.10 20.26
CA VAL A 101 2.58 2.76 20.03
C VAL A 101 2.52 1.31 19.55
N THR A 102 1.58 0.53 20.10
CA THR A 102 1.46 -0.93 19.97
C THR A 102 2.65 -1.77 20.45
N GLY A 103 3.68 -1.17 21.06
CA GLY A 103 4.81 -1.88 21.68
C GLY A 103 5.81 -2.54 20.71
N GLY A 104 5.75 -2.23 19.40
CA GLY A 104 6.60 -2.86 18.39
C GLY A 104 6.22 -2.49 16.96
N THR A 105 6.63 -3.30 15.98
CA THR A 105 6.20 -3.15 14.58
C THR A 105 6.29 -4.46 13.81
N ASP A 106 5.32 -4.69 12.93
CA ASP A 106 5.29 -5.80 11.96
C ASP A 106 5.53 -5.32 10.52
N ASN A 107 5.83 -4.02 10.34
CA ASN A 107 6.01 -3.38 9.05
C ASN A 107 7.34 -2.61 8.97
N HIS A 108 7.38 -1.49 8.25
CA HIS A 108 8.59 -0.74 7.88
C HIS A 108 8.81 0.51 8.74
N LEU A 109 7.90 0.84 9.66
CA LEU A 109 7.99 2.04 10.50
C LEU A 109 7.72 1.71 11.97
N VAL A 110 8.09 2.63 12.85
CA VAL A 110 7.72 2.63 14.28
C VAL A 110 7.04 3.96 14.59
N LEU A 111 6.10 3.96 15.52
CA LEU A 111 5.50 5.19 16.05
C LEU A 111 5.93 5.37 17.50
N TRP A 112 6.82 6.32 17.73
CA TRP A 112 7.37 6.62 19.05
C TRP A 112 6.50 7.66 19.74
N ASP A 113 6.01 7.30 20.93
CA ASP A 113 5.28 8.21 21.81
C ASP A 113 6.24 8.97 22.72
N LEU A 114 6.40 10.27 22.44
CA LEU A 114 7.31 11.16 23.15
C LEU A 114 6.74 11.77 24.44
N ARG A 115 5.44 11.59 24.70
CA ARG A 115 4.77 12.21 25.86
C ARG A 115 5.34 11.71 27.20
N THR A 116 5.93 10.52 27.23
CA THR A 116 6.62 9.99 28.41
C THR A 116 7.87 10.80 28.77
N PHE A 117 8.38 11.60 27.84
CA PHE A 117 9.50 12.51 28.03
C PHE A 117 9.05 13.97 28.18
N GLY A 118 7.74 14.25 28.19
CA GLY A 118 7.21 15.62 28.20
C GLY A 118 7.46 16.41 26.91
N LEU A 119 7.82 15.73 25.82
CA LEU A 119 8.12 16.34 24.52
C LEU A 119 6.98 16.14 23.53
N THR A 120 6.86 17.07 22.60
CA THR A 120 6.08 16.94 21.37
C THR A 120 6.96 16.42 20.22
N GLY A 121 6.33 15.98 19.13
CA GLY A 121 7.06 15.54 17.93
C GLY A 121 7.70 16.66 17.13
N GLU A 122 7.31 17.92 17.36
CA GLU A 122 7.89 19.09 16.70
C GLU A 122 9.23 19.50 17.34
N GLU A 123 9.39 19.24 18.64
CA GLU A 123 10.58 19.60 19.42
C GLU A 123 11.75 18.60 19.26
N LEU A 124 11.52 17.48 18.59
CA LEU A 124 12.50 16.42 18.36
C LEU A 124 13.14 16.53 16.96
#